data_AF-A0A3B3Z905-F1
#
_entry.id   AF-A0A3B3Z905-F1
#
_cell.length_a   1.000
_cell.length_b   1.000
_cell.length_c   1.000
_cell.angle_alpha   90.00
_cell.angle_beta   90.00
_cell.angle_gamma   90.00
#
_symmetry.space_group_name_H-M   'P 1'
#
loop_
_entity.id
_entity.type
_entity.pdbx_description
1 polymer ?
#
loop_
_entity_poly.entity_id
_entity_poly.type
_entity_poly.pdbx_seq_one_letter_code
_entity_poly.pdbx_strand_id
1 'polypeptide(L)'
;MFCSQVWTCGGSIEVVPCSKIAHIERNHKPYMPNLSVAMKRNALRVAEVWMDEYKHNVNIAWSLKFENHGIDIGDVSERKKLRERLKCKPFKWYLENVYPKLDPWDNLVAYGVMKNLDADMCIDQGPVRGPMLIANQCYYYRPQYIFYRTSGELYIGGIKSHKYNDNRCLTDQGNKETEPGLFNCGDAMLKKMSIYWDFSQGKELKNRETKRCLEIHNAKLLIQECTGQKWKVQNNLNCASV
;
A
#
# COMPACT_ATOMS: atom_id res chain seq x y z
N MET A 1 -10.27 13.07 -7.18
CA MET A 1 -10.61 13.53 -5.82
C MET A 1 -11.90 14.34 -5.73
N PHE A 2 -12.20 15.21 -6.70
CA PHE A 2 -13.50 15.89 -6.83
C PHE A 2 -14.71 14.95 -6.84
N CYS A 3 -14.55 13.70 -7.25
CA CYS A 3 -15.66 12.76 -7.36
C CYS A 3 -16.39 12.48 -6.05
N SER A 4 -15.66 12.33 -4.95
CA SER A 4 -16.25 12.07 -3.63
C SER A 4 -17.15 13.21 -3.15
N GLN A 5 -16.76 14.46 -3.42
CA GLN A 5 -17.54 15.64 -3.09
C GLN A 5 -18.88 15.66 -3.84
N VAL A 6 -18.88 15.44 -5.15
CA VAL A 6 -20.11 15.50 -5.96
C VAL A 6 -21.13 14.47 -5.48
N TRP A 7 -20.69 13.21 -5.33
CA TRP A 7 -21.57 12.12 -4.92
C TRP A 7 -22.10 12.27 -3.50
N THR A 8 -21.26 12.66 -2.54
CA THR A 8 -21.70 12.77 -1.13
C THR A 8 -22.65 13.94 -0.91
N CYS A 9 -22.62 14.97 -1.75
CA CYS A 9 -23.48 16.15 -1.64
C CYS A 9 -24.71 16.12 -2.59
N GLY A 10 -25.05 14.96 -3.16
CA GLY A 10 -26.30 14.76 -3.93
C GLY A 10 -26.19 14.94 -5.44
N GLY A 11 -24.99 15.09 -6.00
CA GLY A 11 -24.76 15.06 -7.45
C GLY A 11 -24.40 13.66 -7.97
N SER A 12 -24.17 13.57 -9.28
CA SER A 12 -23.69 12.37 -9.97
C SER A 12 -22.51 12.72 -10.91
N ILE A 13 -21.74 11.70 -11.30
CA ILE A 13 -20.67 11.82 -12.28
C ILE A 13 -20.84 10.72 -13.31
N GLU A 14 -20.86 11.11 -14.59
CA GLU A 14 -21.12 10.22 -15.71
C GLU A 14 -20.04 10.40 -16.78
N VAL A 15 -19.65 9.29 -17.40
CA VAL A 15 -18.80 9.28 -18.59
C VAL A 15 -19.71 9.06 -19.78
N VAL A 16 -19.85 10.06 -20.64
CA VAL A 16 -20.76 10.04 -21.80
C VAL A 16 -20.03 9.47 -23.03
N PRO A 17 -20.31 8.24 -23.49
CA PRO A 17 -19.54 7.61 -24.56
C PRO A 17 -19.62 8.33 -25.92
N CYS A 18 -20.69 9.09 -26.13
CA CYS A 18 -20.92 9.88 -27.34
C CYS A 18 -20.07 11.17 -27.40
N SER A 19 -19.59 11.68 -26.26
CA SER A 19 -18.72 12.86 -26.19
C SER A 19 -17.26 12.43 -26.11
N LYS A 20 -16.48 12.73 -27.14
CA LYS A 20 -15.09 12.26 -27.26
C LYS A 20 -14.14 13.44 -27.36
N ILE A 21 -13.18 13.50 -26.43
CA ILE A 21 -12.11 14.49 -26.43
C ILE A 21 -10.79 13.71 -26.28
N ALA A 22 -9.84 13.96 -27.18
CA ALA A 22 -8.51 13.37 -27.09
C ALA A 22 -7.64 14.16 -26.12
N HIS A 23 -6.94 13.46 -25.21
CA HIS A 23 -5.97 14.06 -24.30
C HIS A 23 -4.58 13.52 -24.62
N ILE A 24 -3.62 14.42 -24.82
CA ILE A 24 -2.21 14.07 -24.98
C ILE A 24 -1.56 14.04 -23.60
N GLU A 25 -1.34 12.84 -23.07
CA GLU A 25 -0.64 12.65 -21.81
C GLU A 25 0.84 13.01 -21.94
N ARG A 26 1.36 13.78 -20.97
CA ARG A 26 2.76 14.19 -20.93
C ARG A 26 3.48 13.41 -19.86
N ASN A 27 4.67 12.90 -20.18
CA ASN A 27 5.53 12.23 -19.20
C ASN A 27 6.01 13.18 -18.08
N HIS A 28 6.20 14.47 -18.38
CA HIS A 28 6.58 15.48 -17.40
C HIS A 28 5.80 16.79 -17.60
N LYS A 29 5.64 17.57 -16.52
CA LYS A 29 5.04 18.92 -16.57
C LYS A 29 6.17 19.96 -16.75
N PRO A 30 6.17 20.77 -17.82
CA PRO A 30 7.28 21.68 -18.12
C PRO A 30 7.43 22.83 -17.10
N TYR A 31 6.36 23.18 -16.39
CA TYR A 31 6.32 24.31 -15.44
C TYR A 31 6.70 23.94 -14.01
N MET A 32 6.74 22.65 -13.67
CA MET A 32 7.05 22.19 -12.33
C MET A 32 7.70 20.81 -12.41
N PRO A 33 9.03 20.72 -12.23
CA PRO A 33 9.75 19.44 -12.32
C PRO A 33 9.32 18.44 -11.24
N ASN A 34 8.95 18.93 -10.05
CA ASN A 34 8.54 18.09 -8.92
C ASN A 34 7.13 18.46 -8.42
N LEU A 35 6.12 17.76 -8.91
CA LEU A 35 4.74 17.90 -8.43
C LEU A 35 4.46 17.16 -7.13
N SER A 36 5.37 16.30 -6.65
CA SER A 36 5.05 15.34 -5.58
C SER A 36 4.58 16.01 -4.29
N VAL A 37 5.18 17.15 -3.93
CA VAL A 37 4.81 17.91 -2.72
C VAL A 37 3.40 18.48 -2.86
N ALA A 38 3.11 19.17 -3.96
CA ALA A 38 1.81 19.75 -4.22
C ALA A 38 0.71 18.68 -4.34
N MET A 39 1.01 17.56 -5.01
CA MET A 39 0.10 16.43 -5.13
C MET A 39 -0.23 15.80 -3.77
N LYS A 40 0.78 15.55 -2.93
CA LYS A 40 0.58 15.02 -1.57
C LYS A 40 -0.22 15.98 -0.71
N ARG A 41 0.13 17.27 -0.70
CA ARG A 41 -0.62 18.31 0.03
C ARG A 41 -2.09 18.36 -0.39
N ASN A 42 -2.35 18.42 -1.70
CA ASN A 42 -3.71 18.47 -2.23
C ASN A 42 -4.50 17.20 -1.91
N ALA A 43 -3.85 16.04 -1.98
CA ALA A 43 -4.49 14.78 -1.62
C ALA A 43 -4.89 14.74 -0.14
N LEU A 44 -3.98 15.10 0.76
CA LEU A 44 -4.25 15.14 2.19
C LEU A 44 -5.34 16.16 2.55
N ARG A 45 -5.36 17.33 1.90
CA ARG A 45 -6.42 18.34 2.09
C ARG A 45 -7.81 17.79 1.76
N VAL A 46 -7.94 17.04 0.66
CA VAL A 46 -9.22 16.45 0.28
C VAL A 46 -9.58 15.30 1.23
N ALA A 47 -8.60 14.48 1.62
CA ALA A 47 -8.81 13.39 2.57
C ALA A 47 -9.36 13.90 3.90
N GLU A 48 -8.76 14.97 4.43
CA GLU A 48 -9.16 15.59 5.70
C GLU A 48 -10.58 16.18 5.68
N VAL A 49 -11.09 16.56 4.50
CA VAL A 49 -12.44 17.15 4.37
C VAL A 49 -13.49 16.10 4.02
N TRP A 50 -13.16 15.10 3.20
CA TRP A 50 -14.15 14.26 2.52
C TRP A 50 -14.02 12.75 2.79
N MET A 51 -12.92 12.28 3.38
CA MET A 51 -12.66 10.84 3.53
C MET A 51 -12.88 10.30 4.96
N ASP A 52 -13.30 11.13 5.92
CA ASP A 52 -13.62 10.71 7.29
C ASP A 52 -12.53 9.83 7.92
N GLU A 53 -12.89 8.73 8.59
CA GLU A 53 -11.90 7.78 9.13
C GLU A 53 -10.99 7.17 8.05
N TYR A 54 -11.43 7.08 6.78
CA TYR A 54 -10.70 6.47 5.67
C TYR A 54 -9.57 7.33 5.11
N LYS A 55 -9.32 8.52 5.67
CA LYS A 55 -8.20 9.39 5.26
C LYS A 55 -6.84 8.71 5.36
N HIS A 56 -6.70 7.73 6.27
CA HIS A 56 -5.47 6.93 6.42
C HIS A 56 -5.08 6.18 5.13
N ASN A 57 -6.03 5.86 4.25
CA ASN A 57 -5.74 5.25 2.94
C ASN A 57 -4.87 6.14 2.04
N VAL A 58 -4.99 7.47 2.17
CA VAL A 58 -4.11 8.40 1.47
C VAL A 58 -2.69 8.32 2.04
N ASN A 59 -2.55 8.18 3.36
CA ASN A 59 -1.25 8.02 4.00
C ASN A 59 -0.58 6.71 3.56
N ILE A 60 -1.34 5.61 3.50
CA ILE A 60 -0.88 4.31 2.97
C ILE A 60 -0.40 4.46 1.52
N ALA A 61 -1.20 5.07 0.64
CA ALA A 61 -0.89 5.21 -0.78
C ALA A 61 0.39 6.01 -1.07
N TRP A 62 0.76 6.93 -0.18
CA TRP A 62 1.97 7.75 -0.28
C TRP A 62 3.10 7.31 0.68
N SER A 63 2.94 6.18 1.37
CA SER A 63 3.88 5.68 2.40
C SER A 63 4.21 6.70 3.50
N LEU A 64 3.23 7.54 3.85
CA LEU A 64 3.33 8.54 4.92
C LEU A 64 2.90 7.93 6.25
N LYS A 65 3.48 8.37 7.36
CA LYS A 65 2.99 8.05 8.71
C LYS A 65 1.55 8.56 8.89
N PHE A 66 0.77 7.92 9.75
CA PHE A 66 -0.60 8.37 10.06
C PHE A 66 -0.58 9.71 10.81
N GLU A 67 0.38 9.88 11.71
CA GLU A 67 0.59 11.11 12.47
C GLU A 67 1.97 11.70 12.18
N ASN A 68 2.10 13.02 12.38
CA ASN A 68 3.37 13.74 12.31
C ASN A 68 4.18 13.47 11.03
N HIS A 69 3.52 13.30 9.88
CA HIS A 69 4.18 13.08 8.59
C HIS A 69 4.84 14.36 8.01
N GLY A 70 4.81 15.49 8.73
CA GLY A 70 5.56 16.71 8.40
C GLY A 70 5.05 17.52 7.21
N ILE A 71 3.85 17.21 6.69
CA ILE A 71 3.27 17.95 5.56
C ILE A 71 2.22 18.91 6.10
N ASP A 72 2.50 20.20 5.98
CA ASP A 72 1.50 21.24 6.21
C ASP A 72 0.43 21.18 5.10
N ILE A 73 -0.80 20.84 5.49
CA ILE A 73 -1.95 20.86 4.60
C ILE A 73 -2.60 22.25 4.52
N GLY A 74 -2.30 23.16 5.46
CA GLY A 74 -2.94 24.45 5.64
C GLY A 74 -4.39 24.35 6.12
N ASP A 75 -5.05 25.50 6.26
CA ASP A 75 -6.43 25.55 6.74
C ASP A 75 -7.44 24.95 5.73
N VAL A 76 -8.37 24.15 6.25
CA VAL A 76 -9.46 23.50 5.53
C VAL A 76 -10.83 23.80 6.16
N SER A 77 -10.90 24.70 7.14
CA SER A 77 -12.11 25.03 7.92
C SER A 77 -13.27 25.44 7.03
N GLU A 78 -13.04 26.31 6.04
CA GLU A 78 -14.08 26.73 5.09
C GLU A 78 -14.64 25.58 4.26
N ARG A 79 -13.82 24.57 3.93
CA ARG A 79 -14.27 23.38 3.19
C ARG A 79 -15.07 22.43 4.08
N LYS A 80 -14.71 22.32 5.37
CA LYS A 80 -15.50 21.56 6.36
C LYS A 80 -16.88 22.20 6.57
N LYS A 81 -16.94 23.53 6.79
CA LYS A 81 -18.21 24.29 6.88
C LYS A 81 -19.08 24.14 5.63
N LEU A 82 -18.47 24.12 4.44
CA LEU A 82 -19.22 23.89 3.20
C LEU A 82 -19.87 22.51 3.18
N ARG A 83 -19.13 21.46 3.56
CA ARG A 83 -19.63 20.09 3.65
C ARG A 83 -20.83 19.99 4.61
N GLU A 84 -20.72 20.65 5.77
CA GLU A 84 -21.80 20.72 6.77
C GLU A 84 -23.04 21.45 6.21
N ARG A 85 -22.84 22.62 5.59
CA ARG A 85 -23.94 23.42 5.01
C ARG A 85 -24.72 22.64 3.95
N LEU A 86 -24.01 21.89 3.12
CA LEU A 86 -24.61 21.07 2.06
C LEU A 86 -25.19 19.74 2.58
N LYS A 87 -25.06 19.44 3.88
CA LYS A 87 -25.53 18.21 4.52
C LYS A 87 -25.04 16.95 3.79
N CYS A 88 -23.78 16.97 3.35
CA CYS A 88 -23.23 15.87 2.58
C CYS A 88 -23.13 14.59 3.42
N LYS A 89 -23.34 13.44 2.77
CA LYS A 89 -23.29 12.11 3.36
C LYS A 89 -21.87 11.76 3.84
N PRO A 90 -21.72 10.84 4.83
CA PRO A 90 -20.42 10.34 5.25
C PRO A 90 -19.73 9.55 4.13
N PHE A 91 -18.40 9.48 4.15
CA PHE A 91 -17.62 8.77 3.13
C PHE A 91 -17.90 7.27 3.12
N LYS A 92 -18.25 6.68 4.27
CA LYS A 92 -18.74 5.31 4.35
C LYS A 92 -19.91 5.04 3.39
N TRP A 93 -20.86 5.98 3.28
CA TRP A 93 -21.97 5.87 2.33
C TRP A 93 -21.47 5.84 0.88
N TYR A 94 -20.44 6.63 0.55
CA TYR A 94 -19.83 6.61 -0.79
C TYR A 94 -19.22 5.25 -1.11
N LEU A 95 -18.49 4.65 -0.16
CA LEU A 95 -17.92 3.32 -0.34
C LEU A 95 -19.01 2.25 -0.50
N GLU A 96 -20.11 2.34 0.25
CA GLU A 96 -21.19 1.34 0.19
C GLU A 96 -22.09 1.48 -1.05
N ASN A 97 -22.34 2.70 -1.51
CA ASN A 97 -23.37 2.97 -2.52
C ASN A 97 -22.82 3.36 -3.89
N VAL A 98 -21.64 4.01 -3.94
CA VAL A 98 -21.06 4.52 -5.19
C VAL A 98 -19.90 3.65 -5.65
N TYR A 99 -19.03 3.21 -4.73
CA TYR A 99 -17.86 2.40 -5.10
C TYR A 99 -17.62 1.17 -4.20
N PRO A 100 -18.59 0.22 -4.13
CA PRO A 100 -18.52 -0.95 -3.24
C PRO A 100 -17.39 -1.93 -3.55
N LYS A 101 -16.82 -1.84 -4.76
CA LYS A 101 -15.72 -2.68 -5.22
C LYS A 101 -14.35 -2.21 -4.71
N LEU A 102 -14.25 -1.06 -4.05
CA LEU A 102 -13.00 -0.56 -3.48
C LEU A 102 -12.67 -1.30 -2.17
N ASP A 103 -11.42 -1.74 -2.01
CA ASP A 103 -10.92 -2.30 -0.74
C ASP A 103 -10.49 -1.17 0.20
N PRO A 104 -11.05 -1.06 1.43
CA PRO A 104 -10.73 -0.01 2.39
C PRO A 104 -9.41 -0.22 3.16
N TRP A 105 -8.73 -1.37 3.04
CA TRP A 105 -7.45 -1.67 3.71
C TRP A 105 -7.44 -1.57 5.25
N ASP A 106 -8.61 -1.75 5.89
CA ASP A 106 -8.77 -1.64 7.35
C ASP A 106 -7.97 -2.70 8.15
N ASN A 107 -7.51 -3.77 7.51
CA ASN A 107 -6.78 -4.88 8.12
C ASN A 107 -5.25 -4.81 7.93
N LEU A 108 -4.71 -3.62 7.71
CA LEU A 108 -3.28 -3.39 7.54
C LEU A 108 -2.58 -3.22 8.90
N VAL A 109 -1.45 -3.91 9.08
CA VAL A 109 -0.61 -3.85 10.31
C VAL A 109 0.64 -2.99 10.08
N ALA A 110 1.28 -3.13 8.93
CA ALA A 110 2.50 -2.38 8.62
C ALA A 110 2.63 -2.14 7.11
N TYR A 111 3.29 -1.05 6.73
CA TYR A 111 3.53 -0.70 5.32
C TYR A 111 4.75 0.21 5.12
N GLY A 112 5.12 0.42 3.86
CA GLY A 112 6.28 1.22 3.46
C GLY A 112 7.42 0.30 3.07
N VAL A 113 8.66 0.63 3.42
CA VAL A 113 9.82 -0.20 3.09
C VAL A 113 10.12 -1.21 4.21
N MET A 114 10.40 -2.47 3.85
CA MET A 114 10.89 -3.50 4.77
C MET A 114 12.40 -3.71 4.58
N LYS A 115 13.16 -3.44 5.64
CA LYS A 115 14.62 -3.52 5.71
C LYS A 115 15.08 -4.68 6.59
N ASN A 116 16.04 -5.44 6.11
CA ASN A 116 16.83 -6.38 6.90
C ASN A 116 17.93 -5.60 7.64
N LEU A 117 17.99 -5.72 8.96
CA LEU A 117 18.92 -4.96 9.79
C LEU A 117 20.34 -5.53 9.78
N ASP A 118 20.48 -6.82 9.50
CA ASP A 118 21.77 -7.52 9.53
C ASP A 118 22.51 -7.37 8.20
N ALA A 119 21.79 -7.41 7.07
CA ALA A 119 22.36 -7.26 5.72
C ALA A 119 22.26 -5.83 5.15
N ASP A 120 21.65 -4.90 5.87
CA ASP A 120 21.44 -3.49 5.47
C ASP A 120 20.73 -3.30 4.11
N MET A 121 19.85 -4.24 3.72
CA MET A 121 19.15 -4.22 2.44
C MET A 121 17.63 -4.32 2.59
N CYS A 122 16.91 -3.92 1.55
CA CYS A 122 15.46 -3.89 1.51
C CYS A 122 14.90 -4.89 0.51
N ILE A 123 13.68 -5.37 0.81
CA ILE A 123 12.90 -6.19 -0.12
C ILE A 123 12.49 -5.32 -1.30
N ASP A 124 12.69 -5.83 -2.51
CA ASP A 124 12.38 -5.15 -3.75
C ASP A 124 11.69 -6.13 -4.71
N GLN A 125 10.59 -5.67 -5.31
CA GLN A 125 9.89 -6.39 -6.37
C GLN A 125 10.82 -6.70 -7.57
N GLY A 126 11.85 -5.90 -7.79
CA GLY A 126 12.70 -6.00 -8.98
C GLY A 126 11.92 -5.69 -10.27
N PRO A 127 12.43 -6.13 -11.44
CA PRO A 127 11.73 -5.97 -12.70
C PRO A 127 10.35 -6.63 -12.65
N VAL A 128 9.30 -5.91 -13.07
CA VAL A 128 7.90 -6.38 -12.98
C VAL A 128 7.66 -7.74 -13.67
N ARG A 129 8.54 -8.13 -14.60
CA ARG A 129 8.49 -9.40 -15.33
C ARG A 129 9.06 -10.55 -14.50
N GLY A 130 8.18 -11.34 -13.91
CA GLY A 130 8.51 -12.64 -13.33
C GLY A 130 8.23 -12.74 -11.82
N PRO A 131 8.33 -13.94 -11.26
CA PRO A 131 8.09 -14.21 -9.84
C PRO A 131 9.28 -13.85 -8.93
N MET A 132 10.32 -13.21 -9.47
CA MET A 132 11.55 -12.97 -8.75
C MET A 132 11.41 -11.81 -7.77
N LEU A 133 11.95 -12.00 -6.58
CA LEU A 133 12.11 -11.01 -5.53
C LEU A 133 13.61 -10.82 -5.29
N ILE A 134 14.03 -9.58 -5.10
CA ILE A 134 15.44 -9.27 -4.89
C ILE A 134 15.64 -8.48 -3.60
N ALA A 135 16.81 -8.64 -2.99
CA ALA A 135 17.32 -7.70 -2.01
C ALA A 135 18.06 -6.59 -2.75
N ASN A 136 17.80 -5.33 -2.41
CA ASN A 136 18.49 -4.20 -3.02
C ASN A 136 18.70 -3.08 -1.99
N GLN A 137 19.50 -2.09 -2.34
CA GLN A 137 19.66 -0.87 -1.54
C GLN A 137 18.31 -0.19 -1.32
N CYS A 138 18.09 0.32 -0.12
CA CYS A 138 16.83 0.95 0.26
C CYS A 138 16.71 2.35 -0.37
N TYR A 139 15.87 2.50 -1.41
CA TYR A 139 15.65 3.77 -2.11
C TYR A 139 14.23 4.34 -1.93
N TYR A 140 13.37 3.67 -1.14
CA TYR A 140 12.07 4.20 -0.71
C TYR A 140 11.13 4.61 -1.84
N TYR A 141 11.13 3.81 -2.91
CA TYR A 141 10.22 4.00 -4.04
C TYR A 141 9.29 2.80 -4.21
N ARG A 142 8.26 2.95 -5.04
CA ARG A 142 7.11 2.02 -5.13
C ARG A 142 7.46 0.52 -5.23
N PRO A 143 8.48 0.07 -5.98
CA PRO A 143 8.81 -1.36 -6.05
C PRO A 143 9.25 -1.99 -4.71
N GLN A 144 9.70 -1.17 -3.75
CA GLN A 144 10.10 -1.60 -2.41
C GLN A 144 8.98 -1.44 -1.37
N TYR A 145 7.80 -0.99 -1.79
CA TYR A 145 6.69 -0.86 -0.87
C TYR A 145 6.10 -2.22 -0.55
N ILE A 146 5.85 -2.45 0.71
CA ILE A 146 5.24 -3.66 1.24
C ILE A 146 3.99 -3.30 2.04
N PHE A 147 3.08 -4.25 2.15
CA PHE A 147 1.83 -4.12 2.91
C PHE A 147 1.59 -5.43 3.64
N TYR A 148 1.68 -5.39 4.96
CA TYR A 148 1.51 -6.55 5.83
C TYR A 148 0.12 -6.51 6.48
N ARG A 149 -0.71 -7.53 6.22
CA ARG A 149 -2.08 -7.63 6.75
C ARG A 149 -2.13 -8.41 8.06
N THR A 150 -3.21 -8.23 8.82
CA THR A 150 -3.48 -8.99 10.04
C THR A 150 -3.62 -10.50 9.80
N SER A 151 -3.99 -10.92 8.58
CA SER A 151 -4.01 -12.32 8.14
C SER A 151 -2.63 -12.98 8.12
N GLY A 152 -1.56 -12.16 8.01
CA GLY A 152 -0.19 -12.61 7.77
C GLY A 152 0.23 -12.56 6.30
N GLU A 153 -0.63 -12.09 5.40
CA GLU A 153 -0.26 -11.87 3.99
C GLU A 153 0.69 -10.67 3.87
N LEU A 154 1.77 -10.84 3.11
CA LEU A 154 2.73 -9.78 2.82
C LEU A 154 2.70 -9.47 1.32
N TYR A 155 2.14 -8.31 0.97
CA TYR A 155 2.12 -7.84 -0.41
C TYR A 155 3.34 -6.99 -0.71
N ILE A 156 3.86 -7.10 -1.92
CA ILE A 156 5.09 -6.41 -2.34
C ILE A 156 4.83 -5.68 -3.66
N GLY A 157 5.26 -4.42 -3.73
CA GLY A 157 5.07 -3.53 -4.87
C GLY A 157 3.81 -2.66 -4.77
N GLY A 158 3.26 -2.32 -5.93
CA GLY A 158 2.01 -1.54 -6.00
C GLY A 158 0.79 -2.36 -5.59
N ILE A 159 -0.07 -1.81 -4.73
CA ILE A 159 -1.36 -2.40 -4.39
C ILE A 159 -2.42 -2.11 -5.45
N LYS A 160 -3.27 -3.09 -5.71
CA LYS A 160 -4.48 -2.95 -6.51
C LYS A 160 -5.63 -2.53 -5.59
N SER A 161 -6.41 -1.54 -6.02
CA SER A 161 -7.44 -0.91 -5.17
C SER A 161 -8.79 -1.63 -5.16
N HIS A 162 -9.02 -2.57 -6.08
CA HIS A 162 -10.30 -3.27 -6.20
C HIS A 162 -10.29 -4.61 -5.44
N LYS A 163 -11.40 -4.94 -4.77
CA LYS A 163 -11.58 -6.19 -4.00
C LYS A 163 -11.39 -7.48 -4.82
N TYR A 164 -11.67 -7.44 -6.12
CA TYR A 164 -11.57 -8.60 -7.02
C TYR A 164 -10.20 -8.73 -7.68
N ASN A 165 -9.29 -7.80 -7.43
CA ASN A 165 -7.97 -7.81 -8.02
C ASN A 165 -6.98 -8.49 -7.08
N ASP A 166 -6.32 -9.54 -7.56
CA ASP A 166 -5.26 -10.19 -6.78
C ASP A 166 -4.02 -9.30 -6.68
N ASN A 167 -3.67 -8.96 -5.44
CA ASN A 167 -2.35 -8.42 -5.12
C ASN A 167 -1.30 -9.54 -5.24
N ARG A 168 -0.03 -9.16 -5.27
CA ARG A 168 1.07 -10.12 -5.32
C ARG A 168 1.60 -10.37 -3.91
N CYS A 169 1.56 -11.63 -3.48
CA CYS A 169 2.01 -12.10 -2.18
C CYS A 169 3.43 -12.64 -2.24
N LEU A 170 4.20 -12.41 -1.17
CA LEU A 170 5.40 -13.18 -0.88
C LEU A 170 5.03 -14.65 -0.61
N THR A 171 5.64 -15.57 -1.35
CA THR A 171 5.32 -17.00 -1.27
C THR A 171 6.55 -17.84 -0.94
N ASP A 172 6.36 -18.82 -0.08
CA ASP A 172 7.25 -19.96 0.07
C ASP A 172 6.73 -21.16 -0.75
N GLN A 173 7.57 -21.69 -1.64
CA GLN A 173 7.26 -22.84 -2.49
C GLN A 173 7.50 -24.19 -1.79
N GLY A 174 8.06 -24.22 -0.58
CA GLY A 174 8.20 -25.43 0.25
C GLY A 174 9.34 -26.37 -0.13
N ASN A 175 10.08 -26.11 -1.21
CA ASN A 175 11.26 -26.91 -1.60
C ASN A 175 12.52 -26.45 -0.84
N LYS A 176 13.53 -27.33 -0.69
CA LYS A 176 14.81 -27.04 0.01
C LYS A 176 15.49 -25.78 -0.59
N GLU A 177 15.95 -24.87 0.27
CA GLU A 177 16.65 -23.60 -0.04
C GLU A 177 16.23 -22.93 -1.35
N THR A 178 14.98 -22.47 -1.41
CA THR A 178 14.45 -21.81 -2.61
C THR A 178 14.41 -20.30 -2.47
N GLU A 179 14.68 -19.62 -3.59
CA GLU A 179 14.37 -18.20 -3.75
C GLU A 179 12.87 -17.95 -3.47
N PRO A 180 12.53 -16.87 -2.76
CA PRO A 180 11.14 -16.51 -2.53
C PRO A 180 10.44 -16.18 -3.84
N GLY A 181 9.17 -16.56 -3.91
CA GLY A 181 8.32 -16.24 -5.05
C GLY A 181 7.43 -15.02 -4.79
N LEU A 182 7.12 -14.28 -5.85
CA LEU A 182 6.10 -13.25 -5.86
C LEU A 182 5.00 -13.65 -6.85
N PHE A 183 3.85 -14.09 -6.37
CA PHE A 183 2.74 -14.55 -7.21
C PHE A 183 1.44 -13.83 -6.83
N ASN A 184 0.45 -13.83 -7.72
CA ASN A 184 -0.90 -13.43 -7.33
C ASN A 184 -1.34 -14.30 -6.15
N CYS A 185 -1.91 -13.68 -5.11
CA CYS A 185 -2.27 -14.39 -3.89
C CYS A 185 -3.28 -15.53 -4.16
N GLY A 186 -4.27 -15.31 -5.04
CA GLY A 186 -5.23 -16.33 -5.48
C GLY A 186 -4.54 -17.54 -6.14
N ASP A 187 -3.68 -17.28 -7.13
CA ASP A 187 -2.91 -18.33 -7.83
C ASP A 187 -1.98 -19.11 -6.89
N ALA A 188 -1.36 -18.41 -5.94
CA ALA A 188 -0.47 -19.02 -4.95
C ALA A 188 -1.23 -19.99 -4.02
N MET A 189 -2.41 -19.59 -3.55
CA MET A 189 -3.28 -20.45 -2.75
C MET A 189 -3.73 -21.70 -3.52
N LEU A 190 -4.13 -21.55 -4.79
CA LEU A 190 -4.51 -22.68 -5.65
C LEU A 190 -3.36 -23.67 -5.85
N LYS A 191 -2.13 -23.16 -5.94
CA LYS A 191 -0.90 -23.97 -6.06
C LYS A 191 -0.36 -24.49 -4.72
N LYS A 192 -1.08 -24.27 -3.61
CA LYS A 192 -0.68 -24.66 -2.25
C LYS A 192 0.69 -24.10 -1.84
N MET A 193 1.03 -22.91 -2.33
CA MET A 193 2.21 -22.18 -1.86
C MET A 193 1.88 -21.53 -0.52
N SER A 194 2.87 -21.46 0.37
CA SER A 194 2.64 -20.85 1.67
C SER A 194 2.81 -19.34 1.59
N ILE A 195 1.75 -18.60 1.93
CA ILE A 195 1.69 -17.14 1.79
C ILE A 195 1.58 -16.38 3.11
N TYR A 196 1.48 -17.11 4.23
CA TYR A 196 1.26 -16.53 5.55
C TYR A 196 2.58 -16.42 6.31
N TRP A 197 2.87 -15.20 6.75
CA TRP A 197 4.09 -14.84 7.44
C TRP A 197 3.77 -14.23 8.80
N ASP A 198 4.50 -14.67 9.82
CA ASP A 198 4.49 -14.09 11.16
C ASP A 198 5.62 -13.08 11.23
N PHE A 199 5.27 -11.82 11.54
CA PHE A 199 6.20 -10.70 11.59
C PHE A 199 6.01 -9.86 12.85
N SER A 200 7.11 -9.39 13.42
CA SER A 200 7.15 -8.38 14.47
C SER A 200 8.39 -7.51 14.28
N GLN A 201 8.30 -6.22 14.63
CA GLN A 201 9.41 -5.28 14.45
C GLN A 201 10.69 -5.77 15.15
N GLY A 202 11.80 -5.84 14.40
CA GLY A 202 13.09 -6.25 14.93
C GLY A 202 13.24 -7.75 15.18
N LYS A 203 12.30 -8.58 14.69
CA LYS A 203 12.37 -10.04 14.74
C LYS A 203 12.49 -10.65 13.35
N GLU A 204 12.63 -11.97 13.31
CA GLU A 204 12.59 -12.78 12.10
C GLU A 204 11.25 -12.67 11.37
N LEU A 205 11.28 -12.80 10.04
CA LEU A 205 10.10 -12.92 9.19
C LEU A 205 9.90 -14.40 8.86
N LYS A 206 8.96 -15.05 9.56
CA LYS A 206 8.83 -16.50 9.56
C LYS A 206 7.57 -16.95 8.85
N ASN A 207 7.69 -17.92 7.96
CA ASN A 207 6.54 -18.54 7.32
C ASN A 207 5.78 -19.45 8.30
N ARG A 208 4.46 -19.30 8.36
CA ARG A 208 3.62 -19.98 9.36
C ARG A 208 3.54 -21.49 9.14
N GLU A 209 3.55 -21.96 7.90
CA GLU A 209 3.38 -23.38 7.56
C GLU A 209 4.72 -24.11 7.50
N THR A 210 5.70 -23.57 6.77
CA THR A 210 7.02 -24.21 6.58
C THR A 210 7.96 -24.00 7.75
N LYS A 211 7.64 -23.06 8.65
CA LYS A 211 8.47 -22.64 9.80
C LYS A 211 9.86 -22.12 9.42
N ARG A 212 10.10 -21.81 8.14
CA ARG A 212 11.32 -21.22 7.61
C ARG A 212 11.27 -19.71 7.66
N CYS A 213 12.43 -19.06 7.59
CA CYS A 213 12.54 -17.60 7.61
C CYS A 213 12.99 -17.05 6.27
N LEU A 214 12.51 -15.83 5.96
CA LEU A 214 13.08 -15.03 4.88
C LEU A 214 14.39 -14.43 5.36
N GLU A 215 15.47 -14.76 4.68
CA GLU A 215 16.83 -14.38 5.04
C GLU A 215 17.54 -13.75 3.85
N ILE A 216 18.59 -12.98 4.12
CA ILE A 216 19.50 -12.45 3.11
C ILE A 216 20.87 -13.08 3.26
N HIS A 217 21.39 -13.68 2.20
CA HIS A 217 22.76 -14.19 2.14
C HIS A 217 23.40 -13.83 0.79
N ASN A 218 24.63 -13.33 0.80
CA ASN A 218 25.34 -12.87 -0.41
C ASN A 218 24.49 -11.96 -1.32
N ALA A 219 23.78 -11.00 -0.70
CA ALA A 219 22.85 -10.08 -1.36
C ALA A 219 21.69 -10.74 -2.14
N LYS A 220 21.35 -11.99 -1.83
CA LYS A 220 20.18 -12.69 -2.36
C LYS A 220 19.17 -12.98 -1.25
N LEU A 221 17.89 -12.85 -1.60
CA LEU A 221 16.80 -13.29 -0.73
C LEU A 221 16.65 -14.81 -0.85
N LEU A 222 16.56 -15.48 0.30
CA LEU A 222 16.42 -16.93 0.39
C LEU A 222 15.41 -17.28 1.47
N ILE A 223 14.76 -18.44 1.33
CA ILE A 223 13.93 -19.03 2.38
C ILE A 223 14.64 -20.27 2.93
N GLN A 224 15.09 -20.19 4.17
CA GLN A 224 15.93 -21.20 4.82
C GLN A 224 15.62 -21.32 6.31
N GLU A 225 16.40 -22.15 7.03
CA GLU A 225 16.32 -22.21 8.48
C GLU A 225 16.60 -20.84 9.11
N CYS A 226 15.87 -20.53 10.17
CA CYS A 226 15.94 -19.23 10.81
C CYS A 226 17.29 -19.04 11.51
N THR A 227 18.10 -18.14 10.97
CA THR A 227 19.38 -17.70 11.56
C THR A 227 19.18 -16.56 12.55
N GLY A 228 17.98 -15.95 12.55
CA GLY A 228 17.60 -14.87 13.45
C GLY A 228 17.83 -13.47 12.88
N GLN A 229 17.92 -13.30 11.55
CA GLN A 229 18.00 -11.95 10.99
C GLN A 229 16.72 -11.17 11.28
N LYS A 230 16.90 -9.87 11.48
CA LYS A 230 15.88 -8.98 12.00
C LYS A 230 15.36 -8.10 10.90
N TRP A 231 14.04 -8.06 10.79
CA TRP A 231 13.34 -7.23 9.81
C TRP A 231 12.66 -6.05 10.47
N LYS A 232 12.68 -4.90 9.79
CA LYS A 232 12.03 -3.66 10.23
C LYS A 232 11.23 -3.06 9.10
N VAL A 233 9.97 -2.70 9.37
CA VAL A 233 9.11 -1.99 8.41
C VAL A 233 9.03 -0.52 8.79
N GLN A 234 9.06 0.36 7.78
CA GLN A 234 9.03 1.80 7.93
C GLN A 234 7.86 2.32 8.80
N ASN A 235 6.63 1.92 8.49
CA ASN A 235 5.44 2.35 9.23
C ASN A 235 4.76 1.13 9.87
N ASN A 236 4.67 1.13 11.20
CA ASN A 236 3.98 0.09 11.99
C ASN A 236 2.75 0.69 12.67
N LEU A 237 1.58 0.09 12.45
CA LEU A 237 0.29 0.59 12.96
C LEU A 237 -0.04 0.03 14.35
N ASN A 238 0.50 -1.14 14.71
CA ASN A 238 0.29 -1.75 16.03
C ASN A 238 1.00 -0.99 17.19
N CYS A 239 1.74 0.07 16.90
CA CYS A 239 2.36 0.93 17.93
C CYS A 239 1.46 2.09 18.39
N ALA A 240 0.23 2.21 17.87
CA ALA A 240 -0.70 3.30 18.21
C ALA A 240 -1.69 2.95 19.34
N SER A 241 -1.38 1.96 20.18
CA SER A 241 -2.14 1.65 21.39
C SER A 241 -1.21 1.54 22.60
N VAL A 242 -0.84 2.71 23.14
CA VAL A 242 -0.53 2.94 24.55
C VAL A 242 -1.16 4.26 24.95
#